data_AF-A0A416WNM3-F1
#
_entry.id   AF-A0A416WNM3-F1
#
_cell.length_a   1.000
_cell.length_b   1.000
_cell.length_c   1.000
_cell.angle_alpha   90.00
_cell.angle_beta   90.00
_cell.angle_gamma   90.00
#
_symmetry.space_group_name_H-M   'P 1'
#
loop_
_entity.id
_entity.type
_entity.pdbx_description
1 polymer ?
#
loop_
_entity_poly.entity_id
_entity_poly.type
_entity_poly.pdbx_seq_one_letter_code
_entity_poly.pdbx_strand_id
1 'polypeptide(L)'
;MENDREFEQVLMNVRNTSGGISSAIMLSARMSMLLVVFIMRMVKKGLIAASYADNIKSFAQMTEGKYQIYNIPLSEDRAQYMMRLNEIELHLQQEKNPIKRRTLEKEKKELKEKLPEIEQLKKLDVKHCVLPKLNGSERTIQIAVSADSEPLFKNWFINHLTSELSGGEKELEDIKNFTEGNYSIFNVPFEGEELKEVLPDFDTLGINYAVLPDLKVGDNNSQLVIPNTDRNKLEMWFKMWKEKQLRNGEQPGEIYEMDENSYMNTGTLGEEEYIGAADPKFQEANMQFEQNEKEIPGIPAIGKENSEEFIRLSQDNNYKKITINNDTLVENVVLSEREKVLSKQGFFISRIPGTYGEKQMTLILPKSQVFKTDEGKTFIAFIPKNKGSMVASAKGEVKELSFDDVMNAYDPVKRGFRKVEEMMKPEISPDIKPDIKLSPDMAKDIAGKGGPLPKIKP
;
A
#
# COMPACT_ATOMS: atom_id res chain seq x y z
N MET A 1 6.12 37.91 -20.30
CA MET A 1 7.16 37.74 -19.26
C MET A 1 6.57 37.73 -17.85
N GLU A 2 5.80 38.75 -17.42
CA GLU A 2 5.18 38.76 -16.08
C GLU A 2 3.98 37.78 -16.00
N ASN A 3 3.03 37.87 -16.95
CA ASN A 3 1.91 36.92 -17.05
C ASN A 3 2.35 35.45 -17.24
N ASP A 4 3.52 35.22 -17.86
CA ASP A 4 4.03 33.85 -18.02
C ASP A 4 4.57 33.28 -16.70
N ARG A 5 5.14 34.12 -15.84
CA ARG A 5 5.60 33.70 -14.51
C ARG A 5 4.43 33.42 -13.58
N GLU A 6 3.40 34.27 -13.61
CA GLU A 6 2.18 34.04 -12.82
C GLU A 6 1.45 32.78 -13.28
N PHE A 7 1.33 32.58 -14.59
CA PHE A 7 0.78 31.35 -15.15
C PHE A 7 1.57 30.12 -14.73
N GLU A 8 2.90 30.14 -14.83
CA GLU A 8 3.72 29.01 -14.36
C GLU A 8 3.66 28.82 -12.85
N GLN A 9 3.55 29.88 -12.04
CA GLN A 9 3.41 29.76 -10.59
C GLN A 9 2.07 29.15 -10.17
N VAL A 10 0.97 29.61 -10.76
CA VAL A 10 -0.36 29.03 -10.52
C VAL A 10 -0.38 27.58 -10.97
N LEU A 11 0.21 27.27 -12.14
CA LEU A 11 0.33 25.89 -12.59
C LEU A 11 1.26 25.05 -11.71
N MET A 12 2.37 25.58 -11.19
CA MET A 12 3.22 24.86 -10.23
C MET A 12 2.46 24.52 -8.94
N ASN A 13 1.60 25.44 -8.48
CA ASN A 13 0.72 25.22 -7.34
C ASN A 13 -0.41 24.21 -7.63
N VAL A 14 -0.67 23.92 -8.90
CA VAL A 14 -1.70 23.01 -9.39
C VAL A 14 -1.08 21.72 -9.97
N ARG A 15 0.23 21.59 -10.16
CA ARG A 15 0.84 20.42 -10.82
C ARG A 15 1.27 19.35 -9.81
N ASN A 16 0.87 18.11 -10.05
CA ASN A 16 1.65 16.95 -9.63
C ASN A 16 2.70 16.65 -10.72
N THR A 17 3.92 16.24 -10.35
CA THR A 17 5.12 16.18 -11.23
C THR A 17 5.08 15.20 -12.41
N SER A 18 3.92 14.69 -12.82
CA SER A 18 3.79 13.75 -13.92
C SER A 18 2.49 13.96 -14.71
N GLY A 19 2.41 15.11 -15.39
CA GLY A 19 1.56 15.33 -16.57
C GLY A 19 0.05 15.28 -16.34
N GLY A 20 -0.61 16.44 -16.29
CA GLY A 20 -2.06 16.41 -16.31
C GLY A 20 -2.79 17.74 -16.29
N ILE A 21 -2.38 18.74 -17.08
CA ILE A 21 -3.18 19.84 -17.70
C ILE A 21 -2.26 20.83 -18.43
N SER A 22 -0.97 20.88 -18.09
CA SER A 22 0.01 21.69 -18.80
C SER A 22 0.84 20.95 -19.86
N SER A 23 0.32 19.91 -20.52
CA SER A 23 0.94 19.48 -21.78
C SER A 23 0.57 20.49 -22.87
N ALA A 24 1.02 21.72 -22.70
CA ALA A 24 1.04 22.75 -23.71
C ALA A 24 2.00 22.27 -24.80
N ILE A 25 1.48 21.42 -25.70
CA ILE A 25 2.27 20.88 -26.78
C ILE A 25 2.28 21.94 -27.87
N MET A 26 3.39 22.66 -27.97
CA MET A 26 3.66 23.50 -29.12
C MET A 26 3.78 22.61 -30.35
N LEU A 27 2.82 22.73 -31.27
CA LEU A 27 2.81 21.94 -32.48
C LEU A 27 3.67 22.59 -33.55
N SER A 28 4.55 21.82 -34.18
CA SER A 28 5.21 22.24 -35.42
C SER A 28 4.24 22.16 -36.59
N ALA A 29 4.52 22.84 -37.70
CA ALA A 29 3.71 22.76 -38.93
C ALA A 29 3.54 21.31 -39.43
N ARG A 30 4.59 20.47 -39.30
CA ARG A 30 4.53 19.04 -39.63
C ARG A 30 3.57 18.27 -38.73
N MET A 31 3.64 18.49 -37.41
CA MET A 31 2.74 17.84 -36.45
C MET A 31 1.29 18.34 -36.61
N SER A 32 1.11 19.63 -36.87
CA SER A 32 -0.19 20.22 -37.21
C SER A 32 -0.84 19.55 -38.42
N MET A 33 -0.07 19.28 -39.48
CA MET A 33 -0.58 18.54 -40.64
C MET A 33 -0.95 17.09 -40.29
N LEU A 34 -0.18 16.41 -39.45
CA LEU A 34 -0.53 15.06 -38.99
C LEU A 34 -1.83 15.04 -38.21
N LEU A 35 -2.07 16.02 -37.34
CA LEU A 35 -3.33 16.17 -36.62
C LEU A 35 -4.51 16.37 -37.59
N VAL A 36 -4.37 17.30 -38.53
CA VAL A 36 -5.40 17.57 -39.55
C VAL A 36 -5.72 16.31 -40.37
N VAL A 37 -4.71 15.55 -40.79
CA VAL A 37 -4.89 14.27 -41.50
C VAL A 37 -5.55 13.21 -40.62
N PHE A 38 -5.17 13.13 -39.34
CA PHE A 38 -5.77 12.21 -38.38
C PHE A 38 -7.27 12.49 -38.22
N ILE A 39 -7.66 13.75 -37.98
CA ILE A 39 -9.05 14.17 -37.85
C ILE A 39 -9.85 13.85 -39.13
N MET A 40 -9.30 14.15 -40.31
CA MET A 40 -9.95 13.77 -41.59
C MET A 40 -10.18 12.26 -41.71
N ARG A 41 -9.26 11.42 -41.25
CA ARG A 41 -9.45 9.95 -41.25
C ARG A 41 -10.57 9.53 -40.30
N MET A 42 -10.68 10.16 -39.13
CA MET A 42 -11.77 9.87 -38.17
C MET A 42 -13.13 10.30 -38.72
N VAL A 43 -13.23 11.44 -39.39
CA VAL A 43 -14.44 11.87 -40.13
C VAL A 43 -14.80 10.83 -41.20
N LYS A 44 -13.82 10.38 -42.01
CA LYS A 44 -14.06 9.37 -43.04
C LYS A 44 -14.55 8.03 -42.46
N LYS A 45 -14.17 7.71 -41.23
CA LYS A 45 -14.64 6.53 -40.49
C LYS A 45 -16.00 6.73 -39.81
N GLY A 46 -16.58 7.94 -39.87
CA GLY A 46 -17.85 8.27 -39.24
C GLY A 46 -17.80 8.35 -37.71
N LEU A 47 -16.61 8.53 -37.14
CA LEU A 47 -16.40 8.57 -35.68
C LEU A 47 -16.59 9.98 -35.10
N ILE A 48 -16.41 11.02 -35.92
CA ILE A 48 -16.54 12.42 -35.54
C ILE A 48 -17.22 13.21 -36.66
N ALA A 49 -17.85 14.33 -36.32
CA ALA A 49 -18.53 15.19 -37.28
C ALA A 49 -17.55 15.87 -38.26
N ALA A 50 -17.97 16.07 -39.50
CA ALA A 50 -17.17 16.70 -40.55
C ALA A 50 -16.77 18.16 -40.22
N SER A 51 -17.59 18.85 -39.43
CA SER A 51 -17.31 20.20 -38.91
C SER A 51 -15.94 20.30 -38.25
N TYR A 52 -15.51 19.27 -37.51
CA TYR A 52 -14.20 19.28 -36.85
C TYR A 52 -13.03 19.30 -37.83
N ALA A 53 -13.14 18.60 -38.96
CA ALA A 53 -12.08 18.58 -39.97
C ALA A 53 -11.96 19.92 -40.69
N ASP A 54 -13.09 20.55 -41.01
CA ASP A 54 -13.10 21.88 -41.63
C ASP A 54 -12.55 22.93 -40.66
N ASN A 55 -13.00 22.92 -39.41
CA ASN A 55 -12.55 23.85 -38.38
C ASN A 55 -11.04 23.76 -38.13
N ILE A 56 -10.49 22.55 -37.91
CA ILE A 56 -9.05 22.39 -37.62
C ILE A 56 -8.19 22.71 -38.83
N LYS A 57 -8.66 22.40 -40.05
CA LYS A 57 -7.95 22.74 -41.29
C LYS A 57 -7.87 24.25 -41.48
N SER A 58 -9.00 24.96 -41.36
CA SER A 58 -9.05 26.42 -41.44
C SER A 58 -8.19 27.07 -40.35
N PHE A 59 -8.26 26.55 -39.13
CA PHE A 59 -7.47 27.05 -38.01
C PHE A 59 -5.96 26.85 -38.20
N ALA A 60 -5.53 25.66 -38.63
CA ALA A 60 -4.12 25.38 -38.91
C ALA A 60 -3.57 26.24 -40.05
N GLN A 61 -4.38 26.56 -41.05
CA GLN A 61 -4.01 27.48 -42.13
C GLN A 61 -3.88 28.92 -41.62
N MET A 62 -4.88 29.42 -40.89
CA MET A 62 -4.89 30.76 -40.32
C MET A 62 -3.69 31.02 -39.38
N THR A 63 -3.29 30.00 -38.63
CA THR A 63 -2.20 30.09 -37.65
C THR A 63 -0.84 29.70 -38.22
N GLU A 64 -0.76 29.26 -39.48
CA GLU A 64 0.45 28.65 -40.08
C GLU A 64 1.00 27.47 -39.24
N GLY A 65 0.12 26.79 -38.50
CA GLY A 65 0.49 25.73 -37.55
C GLY A 65 1.10 26.24 -36.24
N LYS A 66 1.11 27.56 -35.98
CA LYS A 66 1.59 28.16 -34.72
C LYS A 66 0.45 28.24 -33.70
N TYR A 67 0.17 27.11 -33.07
CA TYR A 67 -0.82 27.02 -31.99
C TYR A 67 -0.39 25.97 -30.97
N GLN A 68 -1.01 26.03 -29.80
CA GLN A 68 -0.83 25.08 -28.71
C GLN A 68 -2.17 24.43 -28.39
N ILE A 69 -2.14 23.18 -27.94
CA ILE A 69 -3.33 22.49 -27.46
C ILE A 69 -3.35 22.54 -25.94
N TYR A 70 -4.50 22.93 -25.40
CA TYR A 70 -4.79 22.94 -23.97
C TYR A 70 -5.94 22.02 -23.64
N ASN A 71 -5.91 21.47 -22.44
CA ASN A 71 -7.02 20.74 -21.84
C ASN A 71 -7.69 21.66 -20.82
N ILE A 72 -8.94 22.03 -21.09
CA ILE A 72 -9.74 22.82 -20.14
C ILE A 72 -10.50 21.85 -19.24
N PRO A 73 -10.24 21.80 -17.92
CA PRO A 73 -11.01 20.95 -17.01
C PRO A 73 -12.46 21.44 -16.89
N LEU A 74 -13.35 20.46 -16.71
CA LEU A 74 -14.78 20.61 -16.57
C LEU A 74 -15.24 19.84 -15.33
N SER A 75 -16.32 20.32 -14.72
CA SER A 75 -17.11 19.52 -13.78
C SER A 75 -17.79 18.35 -14.51
N GLU A 76 -18.30 17.39 -13.74
CA GLU A 76 -18.99 16.20 -14.29
C GLU A 76 -20.11 16.58 -15.27
N ASP A 77 -21.04 17.42 -14.83
CA ASP A 77 -22.21 17.83 -15.63
C ASP A 77 -21.78 18.42 -16.98
N ARG A 78 -20.78 19.30 -16.96
CA ARG A 78 -20.28 19.95 -18.19
C ARG A 78 -19.56 18.95 -19.08
N ALA A 79 -18.82 18.00 -18.51
CA ALA A 79 -18.20 16.93 -19.29
C ALA A 79 -19.24 16.05 -19.99
N GLN A 80 -20.36 15.74 -19.31
CA GLN A 80 -21.49 15.02 -19.90
C GLN A 80 -22.16 15.83 -21.01
N TYR A 81 -22.38 17.14 -20.81
CA TYR A 81 -22.92 18.03 -21.85
C TYR A 81 -22.03 18.08 -23.09
N MET A 82 -20.70 18.11 -22.92
CA MET A 82 -19.76 18.05 -24.04
C MET A 82 -19.82 16.73 -24.80
N MET A 83 -19.92 15.59 -24.10
CA MET A 83 -20.08 14.28 -24.75
C MET A 83 -21.37 14.25 -25.57
N ARG A 84 -22.48 14.68 -24.97
CA ARG A 84 -23.78 14.76 -25.65
C ARG A 84 -23.75 15.70 -26.85
N LEU A 85 -23.06 16.84 -26.73
CA LEU A 85 -22.91 17.79 -27.83
C LEU A 85 -22.21 17.13 -29.04
N ASN A 86 -21.13 16.37 -28.81
CA ASN A 86 -20.41 15.66 -29.86
C ASN A 86 -21.29 14.61 -30.56
N GLU A 87 -22.09 13.85 -29.81
CA GLU A 87 -23.05 12.89 -30.36
C GLU A 87 -24.08 13.58 -31.27
N ILE A 88 -24.64 14.70 -30.81
CA ILE A 88 -25.62 15.47 -31.58
C ILE A 88 -25.00 16.03 -32.85
N GLU A 89 -23.76 16.51 -32.84
CA GLU A 89 -23.09 16.99 -34.05
C GLU A 89 -22.93 15.87 -35.09
N LEU A 90 -22.61 14.65 -34.65
CA LEU A 90 -22.51 13.49 -35.52
C LEU A 90 -23.89 13.07 -36.06
N HIS A 91 -24.90 13.01 -35.20
CA HIS A 91 -26.27 12.67 -35.60
C HIS A 91 -26.87 13.69 -36.57
N LEU A 92 -26.67 14.99 -36.34
CA LEU A 92 -27.14 16.06 -37.22
C LEU A 92 -26.58 15.95 -38.65
N GLN A 93 -25.36 15.45 -38.80
CA GLN A 93 -24.75 15.25 -40.11
C GLN A 93 -25.40 14.11 -40.90
N GLN A 94 -25.89 13.08 -40.20
CA GLN A 94 -26.47 11.88 -40.80
C GLN A 94 -28.00 11.96 -40.94
N GLU A 95 -28.65 12.80 -40.13
CA GLU A 95 -30.10 12.92 -40.06
C GLU A 95 -30.67 13.70 -41.26
N LYS A 96 -31.53 13.04 -42.02
CA LYS A 96 -32.22 13.61 -43.20
C LYS A 96 -33.61 14.14 -42.86
N ASN A 97 -34.20 13.74 -41.74
CA ASN A 97 -35.53 14.14 -41.34
C ASN A 97 -35.53 15.59 -40.79
N PRO A 98 -36.28 16.54 -41.41
CA PRO A 98 -36.29 17.95 -41.01
C PRO A 98 -36.77 18.19 -39.56
N ILE A 99 -37.74 17.39 -39.09
CA ILE A 99 -38.33 17.56 -37.76
C ILE A 99 -37.33 17.13 -36.69
N LYS A 100 -36.72 15.95 -36.85
CA LYS A 100 -35.68 15.44 -35.94
C LYS A 100 -34.47 16.35 -35.92
N ARG A 101 -34.06 16.85 -37.09
CA ARG A 101 -32.96 17.81 -37.22
C ARG A 101 -33.24 19.10 -36.45
N ARG A 102 -34.45 19.66 -36.54
CA ARG A 102 -34.85 20.85 -35.77
C ARG A 102 -34.81 20.61 -34.26
N THR A 103 -35.23 19.43 -33.80
CA THR A 103 -35.14 19.04 -32.38
C THR A 103 -33.68 18.95 -31.91
N LEU A 104 -32.83 18.26 -32.68
CA LEU A 104 -31.41 18.14 -32.38
C LEU A 104 -30.68 19.50 -32.43
N GLU A 105 -31.05 20.40 -33.34
CA GLU A 105 -30.51 21.76 -33.40
C GLU A 105 -30.90 22.59 -32.17
N LYS A 106 -32.12 22.40 -31.65
CA LYS A 106 -32.57 23.02 -30.40
C LYS A 106 -31.77 22.50 -29.20
N GLU A 107 -31.66 21.18 -29.06
CA GLU A 107 -30.88 20.53 -27.99
C GLU A 107 -29.41 20.95 -28.05
N LYS A 108 -28.82 21.00 -29.25
CA LYS A 108 -27.46 21.53 -29.48
C LYS A 108 -27.28 22.95 -28.95
N LYS A 109 -28.27 23.82 -29.18
CA LYS A 109 -28.21 25.21 -28.72
C LYS A 109 -28.29 25.29 -27.20
N GLU A 110 -29.23 24.56 -26.59
CA GLU A 110 -29.39 24.50 -25.13
C GLU A 110 -28.13 23.96 -24.44
N LEU A 111 -27.49 22.92 -24.98
CA LEU A 111 -26.24 22.38 -24.43
C LEU A 111 -25.07 23.37 -24.56
N LYS A 112 -24.99 24.12 -25.66
CA LYS A 112 -23.95 25.15 -25.82
C LYS A 112 -24.09 26.28 -24.81
N GLU A 113 -25.32 26.67 -24.45
CA GLU A 113 -25.58 27.67 -23.42
C GLU A 113 -25.13 27.19 -22.02
N LYS A 114 -25.16 25.86 -21.78
CA LYS A 114 -24.65 25.23 -20.55
C LYS A 114 -23.13 25.04 -20.52
N LEU A 115 -22.41 25.44 -21.58
CA LEU A 115 -20.97 25.31 -21.75
C LEU A 115 -20.35 26.69 -21.98
N PRO A 116 -20.24 27.51 -20.91
CA PRO A 116 -19.86 28.90 -21.02
C PRO A 116 -18.41 29.09 -21.49
N GLU A 117 -17.53 28.10 -21.31
CA GLU A 117 -16.09 28.19 -21.57
C GLU A 117 -15.80 28.62 -23.01
N ILE A 118 -16.48 27.98 -23.98
CA ILE A 118 -16.30 28.26 -25.41
C ILE A 118 -16.82 29.67 -25.75
N GLU A 119 -17.93 30.09 -25.13
CA GLU A 119 -18.50 31.42 -25.39
C GLU A 119 -17.69 32.55 -24.76
N GLN A 120 -17.14 32.33 -23.56
CA GLN A 120 -16.23 33.24 -22.88
C GLN A 120 -14.98 33.49 -23.72
N LEU A 121 -14.36 32.43 -24.25
CA LEU A 121 -13.18 32.55 -25.12
C LEU A 121 -13.49 33.36 -26.40
N LYS A 122 -14.68 33.19 -26.98
CA LYS A 122 -15.12 34.00 -28.13
C LYS A 122 -15.30 35.47 -27.76
N LYS A 123 -15.89 35.76 -26.60
CA LYS A 123 -16.09 37.14 -26.10
C LYS A 123 -14.76 37.85 -25.85
N LEU A 124 -13.73 37.10 -25.48
CA LEU A 124 -12.37 37.60 -25.24
C LEU A 124 -11.53 37.71 -26.53
N ASP A 125 -12.11 37.46 -27.70
CA ASP A 125 -11.42 37.43 -29.00
C ASP A 125 -10.22 36.46 -29.03
N VAL A 126 -10.28 35.39 -28.23
CA VAL A 126 -9.26 34.33 -28.26
C VAL A 126 -9.47 33.52 -29.53
N LYS A 127 -8.50 33.55 -30.44
CA LYS A 127 -8.52 32.72 -31.65
C LYS A 127 -8.27 31.27 -31.27
N HIS A 128 -9.33 30.47 -31.30
CA HIS A 128 -9.29 29.07 -30.89
C HIS A 128 -10.05 28.14 -31.84
N CYS A 129 -9.74 26.85 -31.76
CA CYS A 129 -10.47 25.77 -32.39
C CYS A 129 -10.71 24.64 -31.38
N VAL A 130 -11.99 24.32 -31.12
CA VAL A 130 -12.35 23.17 -30.29
C VAL A 130 -12.07 21.88 -31.06
N LEU A 131 -11.31 20.97 -30.46
CA LEU A 131 -10.98 19.67 -31.02
C LEU A 131 -12.05 18.65 -30.62
N PRO A 132 -12.31 17.61 -31.43
CA PRO A 132 -13.24 16.57 -31.05
C PRO A 132 -12.67 15.79 -29.86
N LYS A 133 -13.57 15.32 -28.98
CA LYS A 133 -13.16 14.49 -27.84
C LYS A 133 -12.77 13.10 -28.35
N LEU A 134 -11.51 12.73 -28.18
CA LEU A 134 -10.95 11.46 -28.65
C LEU A 134 -10.80 10.42 -27.54
N ASN A 135 -10.73 10.85 -26.28
CA ASN A 135 -10.61 10.03 -25.09
C ASN A 135 -11.91 10.05 -24.27
N GLY A 136 -12.36 8.88 -23.83
CA GLY A 136 -13.65 8.72 -23.13
C GLY A 136 -13.64 9.15 -21.65
N SER A 137 -12.47 9.44 -21.06
CA SER A 137 -12.31 9.46 -19.60
C SER A 137 -11.79 10.76 -18.99
N GLU A 138 -11.41 11.77 -19.78
CA GLU A 138 -10.98 13.05 -19.22
C GLU A 138 -12.16 14.03 -19.19
N ARG A 139 -12.51 14.56 -18.00
CA ARG A 139 -13.50 15.65 -17.83
C ARG A 139 -12.91 16.96 -18.39
N THR A 140 -12.52 17.00 -19.66
CA THR A 140 -11.84 18.13 -20.29
C THR A 140 -12.40 18.49 -21.67
N ILE A 141 -12.16 19.74 -22.09
CA ILE A 141 -12.28 20.22 -23.47
C ILE A 141 -10.88 20.37 -24.06
N GLN A 142 -10.61 19.71 -25.18
CA GLN A 142 -9.39 19.91 -25.94
C GLN A 142 -9.56 21.11 -26.86
N ILE A 143 -8.70 22.11 -26.72
CA ILE A 143 -8.77 23.35 -27.49
C ILE A 143 -7.40 23.72 -28.06
N ALA A 144 -7.38 24.02 -29.34
CA ALA A 144 -6.21 24.61 -29.99
C ALA A 144 -6.30 26.13 -29.91
N VAL A 145 -5.28 26.79 -29.37
CA VAL A 145 -5.21 28.25 -29.18
C VAL A 145 -4.02 28.78 -29.94
N SER A 146 -4.22 29.84 -30.73
CA SER A 146 -3.16 30.41 -31.54
C SER A 146 -2.11 31.12 -30.67
N ALA A 147 -0.86 31.15 -31.14
CA ALA A 147 0.23 31.76 -30.39
C ALA A 147 0.00 33.25 -30.06
N ASP A 148 -0.71 33.99 -30.90
CA ASP A 148 -1.05 35.40 -30.68
C ASP A 148 -2.18 35.60 -29.65
N SER A 149 -3.03 34.61 -29.42
CA SER A 149 -4.11 34.66 -28.41
C SER A 149 -3.74 33.97 -27.09
N GLU A 150 -2.55 33.37 -27.01
CA GLU A 150 -2.08 32.64 -25.84
C GLU A 150 -2.07 33.48 -24.55
N PRO A 151 -1.63 34.75 -24.53
CA PRO A 151 -1.66 35.54 -23.29
C PRO A 151 -3.09 35.78 -22.76
N LEU A 152 -4.05 36.03 -23.67
CA LEU A 152 -5.46 36.22 -23.32
C LEU A 152 -6.07 34.92 -22.78
N PHE A 153 -5.76 33.80 -23.45
CA PHE A 153 -6.19 32.48 -23.02
C PHE A 153 -5.63 32.13 -21.64
N LYS A 154 -4.32 32.33 -21.39
CA LYS A 154 -3.69 32.03 -20.10
C LYS A 154 -4.35 32.78 -18.95
N ASN A 155 -4.63 34.06 -19.12
CA ASN A 155 -5.33 34.85 -18.10
C ASN A 155 -6.75 34.34 -17.86
N TRP A 156 -7.51 34.05 -18.92
CA TRP A 156 -8.83 33.44 -18.79
C TRP A 156 -8.76 32.09 -18.08
N PHE A 157 -7.77 31.25 -18.43
CA PHE A 157 -7.61 29.90 -17.91
C PHE A 157 -7.34 29.89 -16.41
N ILE A 158 -6.46 30.77 -15.93
CA ILE A 158 -6.22 30.95 -14.48
C ILE A 158 -7.52 31.32 -13.77
N ASN A 159 -8.28 32.27 -14.33
CA ASN A 159 -9.54 32.71 -13.72
C ASN A 159 -10.58 31.58 -13.72
N HIS A 160 -10.65 30.78 -14.78
CA HIS A 160 -11.50 29.59 -14.87
C HIS A 160 -11.18 28.60 -13.74
N LEU A 161 -9.92 28.18 -13.62
CA LEU A 161 -9.47 27.27 -12.56
C LEU A 161 -9.81 27.82 -11.16
N THR A 162 -9.53 29.11 -10.93
CA THR A 162 -9.77 29.76 -9.63
C THR A 162 -11.26 29.89 -9.31
N SER A 163 -12.10 30.13 -10.32
CA SER A 163 -13.55 30.26 -10.12
C SER A 163 -14.24 28.93 -9.77
N GLU A 164 -13.76 27.83 -10.35
CA GLU A 164 -14.26 26.49 -10.08
C GLU A 164 -13.77 25.98 -8.70
N LEU A 165 -12.56 26.39 -8.29
CA LEU A 165 -11.97 26.16 -6.96
C LEU A 165 -12.22 27.32 -5.99
N SER A 166 -13.47 27.79 -5.88
CA SER A 166 -13.87 28.93 -5.05
C SER A 166 -14.11 28.61 -3.57
N GLY A 167 -13.89 27.37 -3.14
CA GLY A 167 -14.18 26.88 -1.79
C GLY A 167 -15.36 25.93 -1.74
N GLY A 168 -15.52 25.31 -0.57
CA GLY A 168 -16.60 24.39 -0.26
C GLY A 168 -16.34 22.95 -0.72
N GLU A 169 -17.36 22.11 -0.52
CA GLU A 169 -17.32 20.70 -0.90
C GLU A 169 -17.32 20.54 -2.43
N LYS A 170 -16.47 19.64 -2.92
CA LYS A 170 -16.33 19.24 -4.31
C LYS A 170 -16.31 17.72 -4.39
N GLU A 171 -16.54 17.20 -5.59
CA GLU A 171 -16.23 15.79 -5.84
C GLU A 171 -14.72 15.55 -5.88
N LEU A 172 -14.30 14.36 -5.46
CA LEU A 172 -12.90 13.93 -5.52
C LEU A 172 -12.34 14.06 -6.93
N GLU A 173 -13.07 13.57 -7.94
CA GLU A 173 -12.70 13.67 -9.33
C GLU A 173 -12.57 15.13 -9.80
N ASP A 174 -13.41 16.03 -9.30
CA ASP A 174 -13.31 17.45 -9.64
C ASP A 174 -12.04 18.06 -9.04
N ILE A 175 -11.75 17.81 -7.75
CA ILE A 175 -10.48 18.25 -7.16
C ILE A 175 -9.32 17.68 -7.96
N LYS A 176 -9.29 16.37 -8.21
CA LYS A 176 -8.24 15.70 -8.99
C LYS A 176 -8.06 16.32 -10.38
N ASN A 177 -9.15 16.66 -11.07
CA ASN A 177 -9.09 17.23 -12.41
C ASN A 177 -8.66 18.70 -12.37
N PHE A 178 -9.23 19.54 -11.50
CA PHE A 178 -8.89 20.97 -11.43
C PHE A 178 -7.53 21.23 -10.79
N THR A 179 -7.00 20.28 -10.02
CA THR A 179 -5.68 20.37 -9.36
C THR A 179 -4.63 19.45 -9.97
N GLU A 180 -4.83 18.83 -11.14
CA GLU A 180 -3.90 17.83 -11.72
C GLU A 180 -3.42 16.72 -10.74
N GLY A 181 -4.24 16.35 -9.77
CA GLY A 181 -3.83 15.42 -8.71
C GLY A 181 -2.85 16.00 -7.69
N ASN A 182 -2.70 17.33 -7.65
CA ASN A 182 -1.97 18.08 -6.62
C ASN A 182 -2.88 18.37 -5.42
N TYR A 183 -3.32 17.29 -4.79
CA TYR A 183 -4.06 17.31 -3.55
C TYR A 183 -3.38 16.36 -2.57
N SER A 184 -3.74 16.49 -1.30
CA SER A 184 -3.32 15.59 -0.24
C SER A 184 -4.55 15.07 0.50
N ILE A 185 -4.45 13.84 1.01
CA ILE A 185 -5.45 13.29 1.91
C ILE A 185 -5.04 13.67 3.33
N PHE A 186 -5.96 14.27 4.08
CA PHE A 186 -5.76 14.63 5.47
C PHE A 186 -6.66 13.79 6.35
N ASN A 187 -6.09 13.21 7.40
CA ASN A 187 -6.86 12.76 8.55
C ASN A 187 -7.27 13.97 9.38
N VAL A 188 -8.54 14.09 9.72
CA VAL A 188 -9.04 15.07 10.68
C VAL A 188 -9.57 14.36 11.93
N PRO A 189 -9.28 14.88 13.14
CA PRO A 189 -9.57 14.18 14.41
C PRO A 189 -11.00 14.47 14.90
N PHE A 190 -11.97 14.31 14.02
CA PHE A 190 -13.40 14.42 14.31
C PHE A 190 -14.21 13.69 13.24
N GLU A 191 -15.40 13.20 13.60
CA GLU A 191 -16.31 12.46 12.72
C GLU A 191 -17.77 12.90 12.91
N GLY A 192 -18.66 12.44 12.03
CA GLY A 192 -20.11 12.58 12.22
C GLY A 192 -20.62 14.02 12.28
N GLU A 193 -21.30 14.40 13.36
CA GLU A 193 -21.87 15.75 13.51
C GLU A 193 -20.80 16.83 13.67
N GLU A 194 -19.70 16.55 14.35
CA GLU A 194 -18.61 17.52 14.51
C GLU A 194 -17.98 17.87 13.15
N LEU A 195 -17.83 16.88 12.26
CA LEU A 195 -17.41 17.14 10.89
C LEU A 195 -18.37 18.11 10.20
N LYS A 196 -19.69 17.89 10.29
CA LYS A 196 -20.70 18.76 9.67
C LYS A 196 -20.69 20.18 10.23
N GLU A 197 -20.35 20.36 11.50
CA GLU A 197 -20.25 21.68 12.14
C GLU A 197 -19.05 22.48 11.63
N VAL A 198 -17.96 21.82 11.22
CA VAL A 198 -16.74 22.50 10.73
C VAL A 198 -16.74 22.78 9.23
N LEU A 199 -17.47 22.01 8.42
CA LEU A 199 -17.52 22.20 6.97
C LEU A 199 -17.92 23.64 6.54
N PRO A 200 -18.87 24.34 7.22
CA PRO A 200 -19.18 25.74 6.91
C PRO A 200 -18.01 26.71 7.09
N ASP A 201 -17.06 26.42 7.98
CA ASP A 201 -15.85 27.24 8.14
C ASP A 201 -14.97 27.11 6.90
N PHE A 202 -14.90 25.93 6.28
CA PHE A 202 -14.12 25.71 5.05
C PHE A 202 -14.69 26.50 3.88
N ASP A 203 -16.02 26.55 3.75
CA ASP A 203 -16.69 27.39 2.76
C ASP A 203 -16.36 28.88 3.00
N THR A 204 -16.45 29.33 4.25
CA THR A 204 -16.14 30.72 4.63
C THR A 204 -14.68 31.10 4.35
N LEU A 205 -13.74 30.17 4.53
CA LEU A 205 -12.32 30.37 4.28
C LEU A 205 -11.93 30.13 2.81
N GLY A 206 -12.86 29.74 1.95
CA GLY A 206 -12.59 29.38 0.57
C GLY A 206 -11.60 28.21 0.47
N ILE A 207 -11.76 27.20 1.34
CA ILE A 207 -11.02 25.95 1.31
C ILE A 207 -11.85 24.98 0.48
N ASN A 208 -11.26 24.46 -0.60
CA ASN A 208 -11.88 23.40 -1.38
C ASN A 208 -11.57 22.05 -0.73
N TYR A 209 -12.57 21.19 -0.59
CA TYR A 209 -12.38 19.87 -0.01
C TYR A 209 -13.33 18.84 -0.63
N ALA A 210 -12.94 17.57 -0.57
CA ALA A 210 -13.85 16.44 -0.82
C ALA A 210 -13.81 15.53 0.40
N VAL A 211 -14.97 15.11 0.88
CA VAL A 211 -15.07 14.17 2.00
C VAL A 211 -14.91 12.75 1.44
N LEU A 212 -13.92 12.01 1.94
CA LEU A 212 -13.75 10.60 1.59
C LEU A 212 -14.68 9.72 2.44
N PRO A 213 -15.10 8.55 1.93
CA PRO A 213 -15.78 7.55 2.75
C PRO A 213 -14.97 7.19 3.99
N ASP A 214 -15.61 7.22 5.16
CA ASP A 214 -14.98 6.73 6.38
C ASP A 214 -14.94 5.20 6.37
N LEU A 215 -13.74 4.64 6.32
CA LEU A 215 -13.50 3.20 6.30
C LEU A 215 -13.46 2.60 7.73
N LYS A 216 -13.40 3.44 8.77
CA LYS A 216 -13.29 3.02 10.18
C LYS A 216 -14.16 3.88 11.10
N VAL A 217 -15.48 3.70 10.98
CA VAL A 217 -16.47 4.40 11.79
C VAL A 217 -16.25 4.19 13.29
N GLY A 218 -16.22 5.27 14.06
CA GLY A 218 -16.11 5.25 15.52
C GLY A 218 -14.68 5.41 16.05
N ASP A 219 -13.71 5.66 15.17
CA ASP A 219 -12.35 6.03 15.58
C ASP A 219 -12.17 7.54 15.82
N ASN A 220 -13.26 8.30 15.70
CA ASN A 220 -13.33 9.76 15.80
C ASN A 220 -12.44 10.47 14.78
N ASN A 221 -12.21 9.86 13.61
CA ASN A 221 -11.50 10.48 12.51
C ASN A 221 -12.36 10.56 11.26
N SER A 222 -11.98 11.47 10.37
CA SER A 222 -12.52 11.52 9.02
C SER A 222 -11.40 11.83 8.05
N GLN A 223 -11.58 11.48 6.78
CA GLN A 223 -10.58 11.74 5.75
C GLN A 223 -11.10 12.74 4.73
N LEU A 224 -10.28 13.75 4.47
CA LEU A 224 -10.59 14.84 3.54
C LEU A 224 -9.52 14.93 2.46
N VAL A 225 -9.92 15.13 1.22
CA VAL A 225 -9.03 15.49 0.14
C VAL A 225 -9.03 17.00 -0.02
N ILE A 226 -7.85 17.60 0.06
CA ILE A 226 -7.68 19.06 0.03
C ILE A 226 -6.60 19.41 -1.00
N PRO A 227 -6.86 20.37 -1.92
CA PRO A 227 -5.84 20.89 -2.82
C PRO A 227 -4.63 21.41 -2.05
N ASN A 228 -3.43 21.14 -2.54
CA ASN A 228 -2.21 21.64 -1.89
C ASN A 228 -2.14 23.17 -1.84
N THR A 229 -2.89 23.86 -2.71
CA THR A 229 -3.06 25.32 -2.67
C THR A 229 -3.77 25.82 -1.42
N ASP A 230 -4.65 25.00 -0.84
CA ASP A 230 -5.46 25.34 0.34
C ASP A 230 -4.88 24.78 1.64
N ARG A 231 -3.79 24.01 1.58
CA ARG A 231 -3.10 23.41 2.74
C ARG A 231 -2.85 24.41 3.87
N ASN A 232 -2.25 25.56 3.54
CA ASN A 232 -1.93 26.57 4.56
C ASN A 232 -3.19 27.12 5.25
N LYS A 233 -4.31 27.25 4.51
CA LYS A 233 -5.58 27.70 5.08
C LYS A 233 -6.14 26.66 6.05
N LEU A 234 -6.09 25.38 5.67
CA LEU A 234 -6.50 24.27 6.53
C LEU A 234 -5.67 24.24 7.82
N GLU A 235 -4.34 24.28 7.72
CA GLU A 235 -3.43 24.24 8.87
C GLU A 235 -3.68 25.43 9.82
N MET A 236 -3.87 26.63 9.27
CA MET A 236 -4.21 27.82 10.05
C MET A 236 -5.58 27.69 10.74
N TRP A 237 -6.59 27.22 10.04
CA TRP A 237 -7.91 26.98 10.61
C TRP A 237 -7.86 25.94 11.73
N PHE A 238 -7.18 24.82 11.50
CA PHE A 238 -7.07 23.74 12.46
C PHE A 238 -6.39 24.21 13.75
N LYS A 239 -5.35 25.04 13.63
CA LYS A 239 -4.71 25.66 14.79
C LYS A 239 -5.70 26.47 15.63
N MET A 240 -6.55 27.29 15.00
CA MET A 240 -7.56 28.09 15.70
C MET A 240 -8.65 27.22 16.34
N TRP A 241 -9.11 26.20 15.64
CA TRP A 241 -10.08 25.23 16.14
C TRP A 241 -9.53 24.48 17.35
N LYS A 242 -8.29 23.98 17.27
CA LYS A 242 -7.61 23.28 18.35
C LYS A 242 -7.45 24.15 19.60
N GLU A 243 -7.05 25.40 19.44
CA GLU A 243 -6.97 26.37 20.54
C GLU A 243 -8.35 26.60 21.20
N LYS A 244 -9.44 26.57 20.44
CA LYS A 244 -10.81 26.66 20.97
C LYS A 244 -11.17 25.43 21.79
N GLN A 245 -10.89 24.22 21.29
CA GLN A 245 -11.16 22.98 22.03
C GLN A 245 -10.32 22.88 23.32
N LEU A 246 -9.06 23.29 23.28
CA LEU A 246 -8.21 23.37 24.49
C LEU A 246 -8.78 24.34 25.53
N ARG A 247 -9.36 25.48 25.12
CA ARG A 247 -10.02 26.42 26.04
C ARG A 247 -11.30 25.83 26.65
N ASN A 248 -11.98 24.95 25.93
CA ASN A 248 -13.17 24.25 26.40
C ASN A 248 -12.83 23.06 27.32
N GLY A 249 -11.53 22.76 27.53
CA GLY A 249 -11.07 21.67 28.38
C GLY A 249 -10.93 20.32 27.67
N GLU A 250 -11.04 20.30 26.34
CA GLU A 250 -10.91 19.10 25.52
C GLU A 250 -9.45 18.86 25.10
N GLN A 251 -9.12 17.61 24.75
CA GLN A 251 -7.83 17.22 24.19
C GLN A 251 -8.02 16.69 22.77
N PRO A 252 -8.19 17.58 21.78
CA PRO A 252 -8.38 17.17 20.39
C PRO A 252 -7.11 16.50 19.83
N GLY A 253 -7.30 15.59 18.88
CA GLY A 253 -6.21 14.96 18.13
C GLY A 253 -5.44 15.93 17.23
N GLU A 254 -4.56 15.41 16.38
CA GLU A 254 -3.83 16.19 15.37
C GLU A 254 -4.36 15.87 13.97
N ILE A 255 -4.31 16.84 13.06
CA ILE A 255 -4.36 16.54 11.63
C ILE A 255 -3.02 16.00 11.16
N TYR A 256 -3.05 15.07 10.22
CA TYR A 256 -1.86 14.61 9.53
C TYR A 256 -2.19 14.23 8.09
N GLU A 257 -1.20 14.36 7.22
CA GLU A 257 -1.30 13.94 5.83
C GLU A 257 -1.09 12.43 5.73
N MET A 258 -1.87 11.78 4.87
CA MET A 258 -1.73 10.36 4.54
C MET A 258 -1.76 10.15 3.03
N ASP A 259 -1.22 9.01 2.58
CA ASP A 259 -1.31 8.59 1.18
C ASP A 259 -2.52 7.66 0.93
N GLU A 260 -2.82 7.39 -0.35
CA GLU A 260 -3.95 6.52 -0.73
C GLU A 260 -3.84 5.12 -0.12
N ASN A 261 -2.63 4.57 0.04
CA ASN A 261 -2.45 3.25 0.65
C ASN A 261 -2.77 3.28 2.15
N SER A 262 -2.35 4.33 2.85
CA SER A 262 -2.61 4.55 4.27
C SER A 262 -4.10 4.74 4.52
N TYR A 263 -4.78 5.51 3.66
CA TYR A 263 -6.24 5.61 3.66
C TYR A 263 -6.88 4.23 3.46
N MET A 264 -6.50 3.46 2.44
CA MET A 264 -7.07 2.12 2.23
C MET A 264 -6.78 1.16 3.39
N ASN A 265 -5.66 1.35 4.09
CA ASN A 265 -5.30 0.57 5.27
C ASN A 265 -6.12 0.92 6.52
N THR A 266 -6.78 2.08 6.60
CA THR A 266 -7.64 2.40 7.76
C THR A 266 -8.83 1.44 7.86
N GLY A 267 -9.29 0.90 6.72
CA GLY A 267 -10.32 -0.14 6.67
C GLY A 267 -9.84 -1.55 7.06
N THR A 268 -8.57 -1.72 7.45
CA THR A 268 -8.06 -3.02 7.92
C THR A 268 -8.36 -3.19 9.41
N LEU A 269 -8.89 -4.36 9.77
CA LEU A 269 -9.20 -4.71 11.15
C LEU A 269 -8.09 -5.58 11.73
N GLY A 270 -7.50 -5.13 12.84
CA GLY A 270 -6.51 -5.93 13.58
C GLY A 270 -7.16 -7.12 14.28
N GLU A 271 -6.38 -8.17 14.56
CA GLU A 271 -6.87 -9.39 15.21
C GLU A 271 -7.42 -9.10 16.63
N GLU A 272 -6.72 -8.27 17.39
CA GLU A 272 -7.16 -7.83 18.73
C GLU A 272 -8.43 -6.97 18.66
N GLU A 273 -8.53 -6.09 17.66
CA GLU A 273 -9.69 -5.24 17.44
C GLU A 273 -10.91 -6.06 17.00
N TYR A 274 -10.72 -7.07 16.16
CA TYR A 274 -11.77 -8.04 15.79
C TYR A 274 -12.29 -8.81 17.00
N ILE A 275 -11.39 -9.28 17.88
CA ILE A 275 -11.76 -9.97 19.11
C ILE A 275 -12.47 -9.00 20.07
N GLY A 276 -11.97 -7.77 20.20
CA GLY A 276 -12.58 -6.73 21.04
C GLY A 276 -13.96 -6.28 20.55
N ALA A 277 -14.20 -6.29 19.24
CA ALA A 277 -15.50 -5.99 18.65
C ALA A 277 -16.52 -7.14 18.75
N ALA A 278 -16.12 -8.30 19.29
CA ALA A 278 -17.02 -9.44 19.44
C ALA A 278 -18.17 -9.13 20.42
N ASP A 279 -19.37 -9.64 20.13
CA ASP A 279 -20.51 -9.46 21.02
C ASP A 279 -20.21 -9.96 22.45
N PRO A 280 -20.87 -9.40 23.49
CA PRO A 280 -20.64 -9.78 24.88
C PRO A 280 -20.71 -11.30 25.13
N LYS A 281 -21.60 -12.00 24.42
CA LYS A 281 -21.69 -13.47 24.44
C LYS A 281 -20.37 -14.17 24.11
N PHE A 282 -19.68 -13.72 23.06
CA PHE A 282 -18.43 -14.32 22.62
C PHE A 282 -17.27 -13.93 23.53
N GLN A 283 -17.27 -12.69 24.03
CA GLN A 283 -16.30 -12.25 25.04
C GLN A 283 -16.44 -13.04 26.35
N GLU A 284 -17.65 -13.25 26.84
CA GLU A 284 -17.95 -14.06 28.03
C GLU A 284 -17.54 -15.52 27.85
N ALA A 285 -17.83 -16.11 26.69
CA ALA A 285 -17.37 -17.45 26.36
C ALA A 285 -15.84 -17.53 26.31
N ASN A 286 -15.17 -16.56 25.69
CA ASN A 286 -13.71 -16.50 25.63
C ASN A 286 -13.08 -16.38 27.02
N MET A 287 -13.62 -15.54 27.91
CA MET A 287 -13.16 -15.41 29.30
C MET A 287 -13.25 -16.74 30.07
N GLN A 288 -14.30 -17.55 29.84
CA GLN A 288 -14.42 -18.88 30.46
C GLN A 288 -13.37 -19.88 29.96
N PHE A 289 -12.92 -19.74 28.70
CA PHE A 289 -11.81 -20.53 28.16
C PHE A 289 -10.45 -20.06 28.68
N GLU A 290 -10.23 -18.75 28.79
CA GLU A 290 -9.00 -18.17 29.38
C GLU A 290 -8.84 -18.58 30.85
N GLN A 291 -9.93 -18.65 31.62
CA GLN A 291 -9.92 -19.17 33.00
C GLN A 291 -9.64 -20.67 33.10
N ASN A 292 -9.87 -21.42 32.03
CA ASN A 292 -9.69 -22.86 31.95
C ASN A 292 -8.64 -23.20 30.88
N GLU A 293 -7.53 -22.46 30.82
CA GLU A 293 -6.43 -22.64 29.86
C GLU A 293 -6.02 -24.12 29.74
N LYS A 294 -6.62 -24.81 28.77
CA LYS A 294 -6.12 -26.07 28.23
C LYS A 294 -5.51 -25.71 26.89
N GLU A 295 -4.31 -26.24 26.64
CA GLU A 295 -3.58 -26.08 25.38
C GLU A 295 -4.55 -26.24 24.19
N ILE A 296 -4.59 -25.22 23.34
CA ILE A 296 -5.45 -25.18 22.16
C ILE A 296 -5.07 -26.37 21.24
N PRO A 297 -5.98 -27.31 20.94
CA PRO A 297 -5.69 -28.44 20.08
C PRO A 297 -5.24 -27.95 18.69
N GLY A 298 -4.01 -28.30 18.29
CA GLY A 298 -3.44 -27.94 16.99
C GLY A 298 -2.33 -26.88 17.03
N ILE A 299 -2.10 -26.21 18.16
CA ILE A 299 -0.85 -25.46 18.38
C ILE A 299 0.18 -26.47 18.91
N PRO A 300 1.31 -26.73 18.22
CA PRO A 300 2.28 -27.72 18.67
C PRO A 300 2.83 -27.32 20.05
N ALA A 301 2.46 -28.09 21.07
CA ALA A 301 3.07 -28.03 22.38
C ALA A 301 4.55 -28.47 22.27
N ILE A 302 5.40 -27.93 23.15
CA ILE A 302 6.80 -28.36 23.24
C ILE A 302 6.81 -29.85 23.60
N GLY A 303 7.41 -30.67 22.74
CA GLY A 303 7.45 -32.12 22.93
C GLY A 303 8.24 -32.52 24.18
N LYS A 304 8.07 -33.76 24.65
CA LYS A 304 8.95 -34.35 25.67
C LYS A 304 10.10 -35.12 24.99
N GLU A 305 11.23 -35.29 25.67
CA GLU A 305 12.39 -36.04 25.14
C GLU A 305 12.07 -37.50 24.76
N ASN A 306 11.02 -38.08 25.33
CA ASN A 306 10.55 -39.43 25.02
C ASN A 306 9.56 -39.50 23.84
N SER A 307 9.43 -38.45 23.03
CA SER A 307 8.54 -38.42 21.85
C SER A 307 9.16 -39.05 20.60
N GLU A 308 8.32 -39.56 19.70
CA GLU A 308 8.75 -40.14 18.41
C GLU A 308 9.46 -39.09 17.53
N GLU A 309 9.01 -37.85 17.57
CA GLU A 309 9.60 -36.70 16.87
C GLU A 309 11.01 -36.39 17.36
N PHE A 310 11.27 -36.49 18.68
CA PHE A 310 12.62 -36.34 19.23
C PHE A 310 13.56 -37.41 18.68
N ILE A 311 13.13 -38.66 18.67
CA ILE A 311 13.92 -39.79 18.14
C ILE A 311 14.23 -39.56 16.66
N ARG A 312 13.22 -39.20 15.86
CA ARG A 312 13.37 -38.90 14.44
C ARG A 312 14.38 -37.77 14.19
N LEU A 313 14.27 -36.64 14.89
CA LEU A 313 15.18 -35.50 14.72
C LEU A 313 16.60 -35.81 15.25
N SER A 314 16.73 -36.66 16.27
CA SER A 314 18.03 -37.09 16.78
C SER A 314 18.79 -38.02 15.83
N GLN A 315 18.07 -38.77 15.00
CA GLN A 315 18.64 -39.69 14.00
C GLN A 315 18.91 -39.00 12.64
N ASP A 316 18.36 -37.80 12.42
CA ASP A 316 18.53 -37.04 11.19
C ASP A 316 19.83 -36.20 11.23
N ASN A 317 20.80 -36.57 10.38
CA ASN A 317 22.08 -35.88 10.26
C ASN A 317 21.96 -34.42 9.77
N ASN A 318 20.81 -34.01 9.24
CA ASN A 318 20.56 -32.63 8.81
C ASN A 318 20.31 -31.67 9.97
N TYR A 319 20.09 -32.17 11.19
CA TYR A 319 19.89 -31.34 12.37
C TYR A 319 21.10 -31.38 13.30
N LYS A 320 21.28 -30.31 14.07
CA LYS A 320 22.24 -30.24 15.19
C LYS A 320 21.46 -30.05 16.48
N LYS A 321 21.74 -30.92 17.45
CA LYS A 321 21.21 -30.84 18.81
C LYS A 321 21.96 -29.75 19.60
N ILE A 322 21.20 -28.84 20.19
CA ILE A 322 21.70 -27.86 21.17
C ILE A 322 20.91 -27.98 22.48
N THR A 323 21.54 -27.55 23.58
CA THR A 323 20.91 -27.49 24.90
C THR A 323 20.73 -26.02 25.29
N ILE A 324 19.51 -25.68 25.71
CA ILE A 324 19.10 -24.34 26.12
C ILE A 324 18.70 -24.42 27.58
N ASN A 325 19.34 -23.63 28.45
CA ASN A 325 19.00 -23.59 29.87
C ASN A 325 17.85 -22.59 30.10
N ASN A 326 16.81 -23.03 30.82
CA ASN A 326 15.59 -22.25 31.03
C ASN A 326 15.88 -20.93 31.79
N ASP A 327 16.53 -21.03 32.95
CA ASP A 327 16.76 -19.90 33.85
C ASP A 327 17.60 -18.80 33.18
N THR A 328 18.60 -19.18 32.38
CA THR A 328 19.57 -18.24 31.81
C THR A 328 19.23 -17.77 30.40
N LEU A 329 18.51 -18.56 29.59
CA LEU A 329 18.26 -18.25 28.18
C LEU A 329 16.77 -18.11 27.82
N VAL A 330 15.85 -18.31 28.77
CA VAL A 330 14.40 -18.24 28.53
C VAL A 330 13.70 -17.32 29.53
N GLU A 331 13.78 -17.58 30.84
CA GLU A 331 12.99 -16.83 31.85
C GLU A 331 13.43 -15.37 32.02
N ASN A 332 14.72 -15.11 31.91
CA ASN A 332 15.30 -13.77 32.14
C ASN A 332 15.57 -13.01 30.83
N VAL A 333 14.73 -13.21 29.82
CA VAL A 333 14.87 -12.58 28.49
C VAL A 333 13.79 -11.54 28.30
N VAL A 334 14.20 -10.30 28.02
CA VAL A 334 13.26 -9.24 27.62
C VAL A 334 12.90 -9.45 26.16
N LEU A 335 11.62 -9.72 25.88
CA LEU A 335 11.08 -9.93 24.54
C LEU A 335 10.42 -8.64 24.02
N SER A 336 10.63 -8.34 22.75
CA SER A 336 9.87 -7.31 22.02
C SER A 336 8.41 -7.73 21.83
N GLU A 337 7.51 -6.78 21.54
CA GLU A 337 6.10 -7.08 21.25
C GLU A 337 5.93 -8.09 20.11
N ARG A 338 6.76 -7.99 19.06
CA ARG A 338 6.75 -8.92 17.94
C ARG A 338 7.14 -10.35 18.35
N GLU A 339 8.09 -10.50 19.27
CA GLU A 339 8.48 -11.80 19.81
C GLU A 339 7.39 -12.40 20.71
N LYS A 340 6.70 -11.58 21.51
CA LYS A 340 5.54 -12.04 22.29
C LYS A 340 4.44 -12.61 21.40
N VAL A 341 4.15 -11.96 20.27
CA VAL A 341 3.19 -12.46 19.27
C VAL A 341 3.65 -13.79 18.67
N LEU A 342 4.91 -13.90 18.24
CA LEU A 342 5.46 -15.14 17.69
C LEU A 342 5.42 -16.31 18.69
N SER A 343 5.66 -16.03 19.98
CA SER A 343 5.56 -17.05 21.03
C SER A 343 4.16 -17.66 21.15
N LYS A 344 3.12 -16.82 20.98
CA LYS A 344 1.71 -17.22 20.95
C LYS A 344 1.36 -18.01 19.68
N GLN A 345 2.03 -17.73 18.55
CA GLN A 345 1.83 -18.41 17.26
C GLN A 345 2.58 -19.75 17.11
N GLY A 346 3.06 -20.34 18.20
CA GLY A 346 3.68 -21.67 18.17
C GLY A 346 5.20 -21.69 17.99
N PHE A 347 5.87 -20.56 18.20
CA PHE A 347 7.33 -20.49 18.25
C PHE A 347 7.87 -20.51 19.69
N PHE A 348 9.02 -21.13 19.85
CA PHE A 348 9.87 -21.09 21.03
C PHE A 348 10.96 -20.03 20.82
N ILE A 349 11.14 -19.17 21.82
CA ILE A 349 12.07 -18.04 21.75
C ILE A 349 13.05 -18.16 22.89
N SER A 350 14.34 -18.08 22.57
CA SER A 350 15.41 -18.14 23.56
C SER A 350 16.54 -17.19 23.19
N ARG A 351 17.25 -16.67 24.17
CA ARG A 351 18.40 -15.81 23.92
C ARG A 351 19.58 -16.61 23.37
N ILE A 352 20.29 -16.05 22.40
CA ILE A 352 21.56 -16.59 21.92
C ILE A 352 22.64 -16.30 22.98
N PRO A 353 23.37 -17.31 23.48
CA PRO A 353 24.40 -17.12 24.50
C PRO A 353 25.42 -16.04 24.12
N GLY A 354 25.85 -15.26 25.10
CA GLY A 354 26.83 -14.18 24.88
C GLY A 354 26.25 -12.86 24.36
N THR A 355 24.95 -12.80 24.07
CA THR A 355 24.26 -11.56 23.65
C THR A 355 23.42 -10.98 24.79
N TYR A 356 23.56 -9.68 25.06
CA TYR A 356 22.89 -9.00 26.18
C TYR A 356 22.57 -7.54 25.86
N GLY A 357 21.61 -6.95 26.57
CA GLY A 357 21.27 -5.53 26.47
C GLY A 357 20.88 -5.11 25.05
N GLU A 358 21.42 -3.99 24.57
CA GLU A 358 21.16 -3.45 23.22
C GLU A 358 21.64 -4.36 22.08
N LYS A 359 22.55 -5.30 22.37
CA LYS A 359 23.05 -6.30 21.42
C LYS A 359 22.43 -7.68 21.63
N GLN A 360 21.38 -7.79 22.44
CA GLN A 360 20.69 -9.05 22.65
C GLN A 360 20.14 -9.57 21.33
N MET A 361 20.36 -10.86 21.09
CA MET A 361 19.76 -11.60 19.99
C MET A 361 18.99 -12.79 20.54
N THR A 362 17.85 -13.08 19.94
CA THR A 362 16.97 -14.18 20.32
C THR A 362 16.76 -15.11 19.14
N LEU A 363 16.98 -16.40 19.38
CA LEU A 363 16.73 -17.48 18.45
C LEU A 363 15.24 -17.85 18.47
N ILE A 364 14.62 -17.85 17.29
CA ILE A 364 13.21 -18.21 17.10
C ILE A 364 13.14 -19.57 16.41
N LEU A 365 12.55 -20.55 17.08
CA LEU A 365 12.38 -21.91 16.58
C LEU A 365 10.92 -22.35 16.66
N PRO A 366 10.41 -23.16 15.73
CA PRO A 366 9.11 -23.82 15.90
C PRO A 366 9.11 -24.67 17.18
N LYS A 367 8.03 -24.65 17.97
CA LYS A 367 7.91 -25.49 19.18
C LYS A 367 8.04 -26.98 18.88
N SER A 368 7.70 -27.41 17.66
CA SER A 368 7.90 -28.79 17.19
C SER A 368 9.36 -29.25 17.10
N GLN A 369 10.33 -28.32 17.13
CA GLN A 369 11.76 -28.61 17.11
C GLN A 369 12.42 -28.49 18.49
N VAL A 370 11.62 -28.20 19.52
CA VAL A 370 12.08 -27.98 20.89
C VAL A 370 11.41 -28.97 21.82
N PHE A 371 12.20 -29.54 22.72
CA PHE A 371 11.76 -30.60 23.63
C PHE A 371 12.18 -30.27 25.06
N LYS A 372 11.27 -30.47 26.01
CA LYS A 372 11.50 -30.20 27.43
C LYS A 372 12.27 -31.36 28.08
N THR A 373 13.34 -31.04 28.82
CA THR A 373 14.19 -31.98 29.57
C THR A 373 14.41 -31.52 31.00
N ASP A 374 14.94 -32.43 31.85
CA ASP A 374 15.25 -32.14 33.26
C ASP A 374 14.10 -31.48 34.04
N GLU A 375 12.89 -32.00 33.89
CA GLU A 375 11.64 -31.46 34.49
C GLU A 375 11.33 -30.00 34.09
N GLY A 376 11.99 -29.46 33.07
CA GLY A 376 11.82 -28.09 32.59
C GLY A 376 12.97 -27.15 32.85
N LYS A 377 14.05 -27.61 33.49
CA LYS A 377 15.26 -26.81 33.71
C LYS A 377 16.05 -26.61 32.42
N THR A 378 15.88 -27.50 31.45
CA THR A 378 16.57 -27.45 30.17
C THR A 378 15.60 -27.77 29.02
N PHE A 379 15.92 -27.23 27.85
CA PHE A 379 15.28 -27.57 26.59
C PHE A 379 16.33 -28.08 25.61
N ILE A 380 15.97 -29.10 24.86
CA ILE A 380 16.75 -29.57 23.72
C ILE A 380 16.10 -29.00 22.47
N ALA A 381 16.88 -28.30 21.65
CA ALA A 381 16.42 -27.81 20.36
C ALA A 381 17.23 -28.42 19.21
N PHE A 382 16.56 -28.65 18.08
CA PHE A 382 17.16 -29.18 16.86
C PHE A 382 17.20 -28.10 15.78
N ILE A 383 18.41 -27.62 15.45
CA ILE A 383 18.61 -26.59 14.44
C ILE A 383 18.96 -27.24 13.09
N PRO A 384 18.27 -26.93 11.99
CA PRO A 384 18.61 -27.44 10.66
C PRO A 384 19.93 -26.84 10.15
N LYS A 385 20.82 -27.69 9.64
CA LYS A 385 22.13 -27.28 9.08
C LYS A 385 22.03 -26.67 7.69
N ASN A 386 20.97 -27.01 6.96
CA ASN A 386 20.77 -26.68 5.55
C ASN A 386 19.91 -25.42 5.33
N LYS A 387 19.45 -24.77 6.41
CA LYS A 387 18.61 -23.57 6.35
C LYS A 387 19.10 -22.56 7.39
N GLY A 388 18.97 -21.27 7.08
CA GLY A 388 19.26 -20.23 8.06
C GLY A 388 18.26 -20.27 9.23
N SER A 389 18.71 -19.83 10.40
CA SER A 389 17.87 -19.72 11.59
C SER A 389 17.31 -18.31 11.71
N MET A 390 16.06 -18.22 12.15
CA MET A 390 15.42 -16.94 12.42
C MET A 390 15.95 -16.38 13.74
N VAL A 391 16.49 -15.16 13.68
CA VAL A 391 17.04 -14.46 14.84
C VAL A 391 16.45 -13.05 14.90
N ALA A 392 15.93 -12.67 16.06
CA ALA A 392 15.48 -11.31 16.33
C ALA A 392 16.53 -10.52 17.11
N SER A 393 16.68 -9.24 16.76
CA SER A 393 17.45 -8.29 17.55
C SER A 393 16.63 -7.74 18.72
N ALA A 394 17.28 -7.06 19.67
CA ALA A 394 16.62 -6.37 20.79
C ALA A 394 15.52 -5.36 20.38
N LYS A 395 15.53 -4.89 19.12
CA LYS A 395 14.50 -3.98 18.56
C LYS A 395 13.34 -4.72 17.87
N GLY A 396 13.34 -6.05 17.86
CA GLY A 396 12.32 -6.88 17.21
C GLY A 396 12.49 -7.04 15.69
N GLU A 397 13.59 -6.55 15.09
CA GLU A 397 13.91 -6.87 13.70
C GLU A 397 14.33 -8.33 13.58
N VAL A 398 13.61 -9.09 12.74
CA VAL A 398 13.89 -10.50 12.46
C VAL A 398 14.76 -10.61 11.20
N LYS A 399 15.87 -11.35 11.29
CA LYS A 399 16.75 -11.68 10.17
C LYS A 399 17.05 -13.18 10.16
N GLU A 400 17.43 -13.69 9.00
CA GLU A 400 17.88 -15.06 8.83
C GLU A 400 19.41 -15.09 8.91
N LEU A 401 19.96 -15.79 9.91
CA LEU A 401 21.40 -15.99 10.08
C LEU A 401 21.80 -17.40 9.63
N SER A 402 23.04 -17.55 9.14
CA SER A 402 23.54 -18.85 8.74
C SER A 402 23.66 -19.81 9.93
N PHE A 403 23.65 -21.11 9.66
CA PHE A 403 23.80 -22.14 10.70
C PHE A 403 25.09 -21.92 11.51
N ASP A 404 26.22 -21.65 10.86
CA ASP A 404 27.51 -21.48 11.52
C ASP A 404 27.53 -20.23 12.42
N ASP A 405 26.94 -19.12 11.97
CA ASP A 405 26.88 -17.88 12.75
C ASP A 405 26.11 -18.05 14.06
N VAL A 406 25.02 -18.82 14.03
CA VAL A 406 24.21 -19.13 15.22
C VAL A 406 24.95 -20.12 16.10
N MET A 407 25.52 -21.17 15.52
CA MET A 407 26.18 -22.24 16.27
C MET A 407 27.45 -21.80 16.98
N ASN A 408 28.18 -20.81 16.46
CA ASN A 408 29.36 -20.22 17.12
C ASN A 408 29.08 -19.76 18.55
N ALA A 409 27.86 -19.31 18.84
CA ALA A 409 27.45 -18.90 20.18
C ALA A 409 27.12 -20.09 21.13
N TYR A 410 26.81 -21.25 20.57
CA TYR A 410 26.44 -22.47 21.31
C TYR A 410 27.59 -23.49 21.40
N ASP A 411 28.74 -23.22 20.78
CA ASP A 411 29.92 -24.07 20.85
C ASP A 411 30.50 -24.05 22.29
N PRO A 412 31.00 -25.18 22.82
CA PRO A 412 31.19 -25.34 24.24
C PRO A 412 32.30 -24.44 24.78
N VAL A 413 31.98 -23.64 25.81
CA VAL A 413 32.97 -23.13 26.75
C VAL A 413 33.75 -24.34 27.27
N LYS A 414 35.04 -24.45 26.92
CA LYS A 414 35.97 -25.39 27.57
C LYS A 414 36.07 -25.00 29.05
N ARG A 415 35.14 -25.49 29.88
CA ARG A 415 35.27 -25.46 31.34
C ARG A 415 36.46 -26.35 31.68
N GLY A 416 37.58 -25.74 32.07
CA GLY A 416 38.78 -26.45 32.49
C GLY A 416 38.52 -27.31 33.72
N PHE A 417 38.15 -28.58 33.52
CA PHE A 417 38.10 -29.58 34.58
C PHE A 417 39.51 -30.12 34.86
N ARG A 418 40.43 -29.26 35.34
CA ARG A 418 41.77 -29.67 35.78
C ARG A 418 41.73 -30.81 36.81
N LYS A 419 40.67 -30.88 37.62
CA LYS A 419 40.46 -31.95 38.61
C LYS A 419 40.03 -33.30 38.05
N VAL A 420 39.44 -33.37 36.85
CA VAL A 420 39.06 -34.65 36.22
C VAL A 420 40.23 -35.19 35.39
N GLU A 421 41.02 -34.32 34.76
CA GLU A 421 42.24 -34.71 34.05
C GLU A 421 43.34 -35.25 34.98
N GLU A 422 43.43 -34.76 36.23
CA GLU A 422 44.33 -35.33 37.25
C GLU A 422 43.87 -36.69 37.78
N MET A 423 42.56 -36.96 37.80
CA MET A 423 41.97 -38.25 38.21
C MET A 423 42.02 -39.32 37.10
N MET A 424 42.26 -38.93 35.85
CA MET A 424 42.37 -39.84 34.70
C MET A 424 43.81 -40.19 34.32
N LYS A 425 44.82 -39.77 35.09
CA LYS A 425 46.19 -40.27 34.91
C LYS A 425 46.25 -41.73 35.37
N PRO A 426 46.60 -42.70 34.50
CA PRO A 426 46.79 -44.08 34.92
C PRO A 426 48.04 -44.17 35.81
N GLU A 427 47.91 -44.80 36.98
CA GLU A 427 49.07 -45.31 37.71
C GLU A 427 49.74 -46.40 36.85
N ILE A 428 51.03 -46.21 36.55
CA ILE A 428 51.86 -47.21 35.89
C ILE A 428 52.58 -48.03 36.97
N SER A 429 52.45 -49.36 36.93
CA SER A 429 53.50 -50.33 37.29
C SER A 429 53.12 -51.75 36.80
N PRO A 430 54.06 -52.70 36.64
CA PRO A 430 54.58 -53.09 35.34
C PRO A 430 54.36 -54.57 34.99
N ASP A 431 54.59 -54.89 33.71
CA ASP A 431 54.93 -56.18 33.08
C ASP A 431 54.33 -57.50 33.61
N ILE A 432 53.67 -58.24 32.71
CA ILE A 432 53.97 -59.65 32.37
C ILE A 432 53.26 -59.97 31.02
N LYS A 433 54.02 -60.37 29.99
CA LYS A 433 53.49 -61.12 28.83
C LYS A 433 53.22 -62.57 29.25
N PRO A 434 52.24 -63.26 28.64
CA PRO A 434 52.67 -64.26 27.65
C PRO A 434 51.73 -64.44 26.44
N ASP A 435 52.30 -65.13 25.46
CA ASP A 435 51.71 -65.73 24.26
C ASP A 435 50.42 -66.54 24.50
N ILE A 436 49.59 -66.73 23.44
CA ILE A 436 49.27 -68.05 22.83
C ILE A 436 48.03 -67.99 21.91
N LYS A 437 48.28 -68.28 20.61
CA LYS A 437 47.58 -69.11 19.60
C LYS A 437 46.06 -69.00 19.34
N LEU A 438 45.75 -68.77 18.04
CA LEU A 438 44.53 -69.22 17.35
C LEU A 438 44.42 -70.75 17.29
N SER A 439 43.19 -71.28 17.32
CA SER A 439 42.75 -72.40 16.47
C SER A 439 41.21 -72.63 16.53
N PRO A 440 40.60 -73.25 15.49
CA PRO A 440 39.25 -72.98 14.95
C PRO A 440 38.29 -74.20 14.99
N ASP A 441 37.04 -74.03 14.48
CA ASP A 441 36.08 -75.03 13.89
C ASP A 441 34.62 -74.68 14.25
N MET A 442 33.53 -74.83 13.47
CA MET A 442 33.18 -75.37 12.14
C MET A 442 31.75 -74.86 11.80
N ALA A 443 31.47 -74.29 10.62
CA ALA A 443 30.81 -74.88 9.45
C ALA A 443 29.25 -75.01 9.47
N LYS A 444 28.60 -74.20 8.60
CA LYS A 444 27.45 -74.41 7.68
C LYS A 444 26.29 -75.37 8.05
N ASP A 445 25.06 -74.89 7.85
CA ASP A 445 24.05 -75.61 7.03
C ASP A 445 22.99 -74.68 6.39
N ILE A 446 22.49 -75.09 5.23
CA ILE A 446 21.71 -74.35 4.22
C ILE A 446 20.27 -74.91 4.12
N ALA A 447 19.34 -74.08 3.62
CA ALA A 447 18.07 -74.39 2.93
C ALA A 447 16.75 -74.57 3.73
N GLY A 448 15.81 -73.67 3.41
CA GLY A 448 14.61 -74.07 2.65
C GLY A 448 13.27 -74.09 3.39
N LYS A 449 12.38 -73.16 3.02
CA LYS A 449 10.89 -73.21 2.90
C LYS A 449 10.38 -71.75 2.97
N GLY A 450 9.61 -71.15 2.06
CA GLY A 450 8.87 -71.65 0.91
C GLY A 450 7.45 -71.02 0.85
N GLY A 451 7.35 -69.74 0.43
CA GLY A 451 6.18 -69.06 -0.19
C GLY A 451 4.94 -68.72 0.68
N PRO A 452 3.92 -68.00 0.12
CA PRO A 452 3.93 -66.93 -0.89
C PRO A 452 3.12 -65.66 -0.50
N LEU A 453 3.33 -64.57 -1.24
CA LEU A 453 2.55 -63.31 -1.22
C LEU A 453 1.16 -63.46 -1.90
N PRO A 454 0.14 -62.67 -1.50
CA PRO A 454 -0.96 -62.29 -2.38
C PRO A 454 -0.73 -60.92 -3.05
N LYS A 455 -1.20 -60.85 -4.29
CA LYS A 455 -1.20 -59.79 -5.31
C LYS A 455 -2.69 -59.45 -5.53
N ILE A 456 -3.21 -58.21 -5.60
CA ILE A 456 -3.25 -57.20 -6.70
C ILE A 456 -4.48 -56.30 -6.34
N LYS A 457 -4.37 -54.96 -6.22
CA LYS A 457 -4.66 -53.89 -7.24
C LYS A 457 -6.16 -53.70 -7.57
N PRO A 458 -6.63 -52.52 -8.05
CA PRO A 458 -5.90 -51.40 -8.67
C PRO A 458 -5.38 -50.34 -7.71
#